data_AF-A0A3B8VPE5-F1
#
_entry.id   AF-A0A3B8VPE5-F1
#
_cell.length_a   1.000
_cell.length_b   1.000
_cell.length_c   1.000
_cell.angle_alpha   90.00
_cell.angle_beta   90.00
_cell.angle_gamma   90.00
#
_symmetry.space_group_name_H-M   'P 1'
#
loop_
_entity.id
_entity.type
_entity.pdbx_description
1 polymer ?
#
loop_
_entity_poly.entity_id
_entity_poly.type
_entity_poly.pdbx_seq_one_letter_code
_entity_poly.pdbx_strand_id
1 'polypeptide(L)' 'MAIKQRVLVTGAAGQIGGIIRNKLGYRYELTGLDVVDHDYPTSHVADLSDLDAITPAFERQEVIV' A
#
# COMPACT_ATOMS: atom_id res chain seq x y z
N MET A 1 7.68 -14.53 17.09
CA MET A 1 7.88 -13.74 15.86
C MET A 1 7.59 -12.29 16.20
N ALA A 2 8.39 -11.33 15.75
CA ALA A 2 8.06 -9.91 15.91
C ALA A 2 6.92 -9.56 14.94
N ILE A 3 5.90 -8.86 15.43
CA ILE A 3 4.80 -8.36 14.59
C ILE A 3 5.39 -7.27 13.69
N LYS A 4 5.23 -7.42 12.37
CA LYS A 4 5.60 -6.36 11.42
C LYS A 4 4.55 -5.25 11.47
N GLN A 5 5.02 -4.01 11.40
CA GLN A 5 4.12 -2.86 11.33
C GLN A 5 3.45 -2.81 9.94
N ARG A 6 2.14 -2.52 9.91
CA ARG A 6 1.31 -2.44 8.70
C ARG A 6 1.37 -1.05 8.09
N VAL A 7 1.78 -0.98 6.83
CA VAL A 7 2.02 0.29 6.13
C VAL A 7 1.31 0.25 4.78
N LEU A 8 0.46 1.23 4.54
CA LEU A 8 -0.12 1.48 3.22
C LEU A 8 0.79 2.41 2.43
N VAL A 9 1.10 2.02 1.19
CA VAL A 9 1.83 2.85 0.23
C VAL A 9 0.85 3.33 -0.83
N THR A 10 0.63 4.63 -0.89
CA THR A 10 -0.12 5.29 -1.97
C THR A 10 0.79 5.51 -3.18
N GLY A 11 0.23 5.43 -4.39
CA GLY A 11 1.05 5.45 -5.61
C GLY A 11 1.93 4.19 -5.74
N ALA A 12 1.44 3.03 -5.28
CA ALA A 12 2.20 1.80 -5.19
C ALA A 12 2.71 1.27 -6.54
N ALA A 13 1.99 1.54 -7.63
CA ALA A 13 2.41 1.16 -8.98
C ALA A 13 3.49 2.10 -9.55
N GLY A 14 3.71 3.25 -8.91
CA GLY A 14 4.72 4.24 -9.29
C GLY A 14 6.14 3.84 -8.92
N GLN A 15 7.10 4.62 -9.43
CA GLN A 15 8.53 4.37 -9.22
C GLN A 15 8.92 4.33 -7.73
N ILE A 16 8.42 5.28 -6.93
CA ILE A 16 8.73 5.36 -5.50
C ILE A 16 8.07 4.22 -4.72
N GLY A 17 6.81 3.90 -5.04
CA GLY A 17 6.11 2.74 -4.46
C GLY A 17 6.86 1.43 -4.70
N GLY A 18 7.34 1.21 -5.92
CA GLY A 18 8.18 0.07 -6.27
C GLY A 18 9.51 0.02 -5.50
N ILE A 19 10.18 1.16 -5.31
CA ILE A 19 11.42 1.24 -4.51
C ILE A 19 11.12 0.91 -3.04
N ILE A 20 10.06 1.47 -2.45
CA ILE A 20 9.64 1.18 -1.07
C ILE A 20 9.38 -0.31 -0.89
N ARG A 21 8.59 -0.93 -1.78
CA ARG A 21 8.33 -2.37 -1.75
C ARG A 21 9.62 -3.18 -1.78
N ASN A 22 10.50 -2.88 -2.73
CA ASN A 22 11.75 -3.62 -2.93
C ASN A 22 12.74 -3.46 -1.77
N LYS A 23 12.78 -2.28 -1.13
CA LYS A 23 13.76 -1.98 -0.09
C LYS A 23 13.24 -2.20 1.33
N LEU A 24 11.94 -2.19 1.56
CA LEU A 24 11.35 -2.18 2.90
C LEU A 24 10.35 -3.33 3.15
N GLY A 25 9.92 -4.08 2.13
CA GLY A 25 8.98 -5.21 2.30
C GLY A 25 9.48 -6.36 3.18
N TYR A 26 10.80 -6.50 3.34
CA TYR A 26 11.37 -7.46 4.29
C TYR A 26 11.12 -7.05 5.75
N ARG A 27 10.98 -5.74 6.01
CA ARG A 27 10.88 -5.15 7.36
C ARG A 27 9.43 -4.88 7.77
N TYR A 28 8.59 -4.44 6.83
CA TYR A 28 7.20 -4.05 7.09
C TYR A 28 6.21 -4.99 6.40
N GLU A 29 4.97 -4.98 6.86
CA GLU A 29 3.84 -5.56 6.15
C GLU A 29 3.26 -4.46 5.25
N LEU A 30 3.65 -4.48 3.99
CA LEU A 30 3.26 -3.45 3.03
C LEU A 30 1.95 -3.85 2.32
N THR A 31 1.07 -2.87 2.13
CA THR A 31 -0.07 -2.91 1.19
C THR A 31 0.00 -1.72 0.23
N GLY A 32 -0.70 -1.81 -0.89
CA GLY A 32 -0.69 -0.76 -1.92
C GLY A 32 -2.05 -0.12 -2.13
N LEU A 33 -2.04 1.14 -2.55
CA LEU A 33 -3.18 1.83 -3.15
C LEU A 33 -2.70 2.58 -4.39
N ASP A 34 -3.36 2.36 -5.53
CA ASP A 34 -3.06 3.09 -6.77
C ASP A 34 -4.30 3.14 -7.67
N VAL A 35 -4.34 4.09 -8.60
CA VAL A 35 -5.38 4.15 -9.65
C VAL A 35 -5.09 3.18 -10.79
N VAL A 36 -3.84 2.71 -10.88
CA VAL A 36 -3.39 1.74 -11.89
C VAL A 36 -3.14 0.37 -11.27
N ASP A 37 -3.63 -0.67 -11.94
CA ASP A 37 -3.36 -2.06 -11.56
C ASP A 37 -1.88 -2.45 -11.77
N HIS A 38 -1.39 -3.37 -10.94
CA HIS A 38 0.03 -3.69 -10.83
C HIS A 38 0.23 -5.08 -10.19
N ASP A 39 1.33 -5.75 -10.52
CA ASP A 39 1.72 -7.06 -9.95
C ASP A 39 2.13 -6.98 -8.46
N TYR A 40 1.20 -6.55 -7.62
CA TYR A 40 1.32 -6.54 -6.17
C TYR A 40 0.05 -7.10 -5.54
N PRO A 41 0.11 -8.35 -5.05
CA PRO A 41 -1.08 -9.06 -4.57
C PRO A 41 -1.86 -8.37 -3.45
N THR A 42 -1.24 -7.46 -2.69
CA THR A 42 -1.88 -6.72 -1.59
C THR A 42 -2.19 -5.27 -1.96
N SER A 43 -2.21 -4.94 -3.25
CA SER A 43 -2.60 -3.62 -3.75
C SER A 43 -4.10 -3.53 -3.98
N HIS A 44 -4.70 -2.43 -3.54
CA HIS A 44 -6.08 -2.06 -3.80
C HIS A 44 -6.10 -1.04 -4.93
N VAL A 45 -6.97 -1.22 -5.93
CA VAL A 45 -7.10 -0.29 -7.05
C VAL A 45 -8.28 0.63 -6.79
N ALA A 46 -8.00 1.90 -6.48
CA ALA A 46 -9.01 2.92 -6.26
C ALA A 46 -8.40 4.33 -6.37
N ASP A 47 -9.26 5.32 -6.57
CA ASP A 47 -8.89 6.72 -6.67
C ASP A 47 -9.07 7.42 -5.33
N LEU A 48 -8.06 8.17 -4.88
CA LEU A 48 -8.10 8.94 -3.63
C LEU A 48 -9.20 10.01 -3.58
N SER A 49 -9.79 10.37 -4.72
CA SER A 49 -10.97 11.26 -4.79
C SER A 49 -12.29 10.56 -4.41
N ASP A 50 -12.32 9.23 -4.34
CA ASP A 50 -13.47 8.43 -3.93
C ASP A 50 -13.25 7.83 -2.53
N LEU A 51 -13.83 8.47 -1.51
CA LEU A 51 -13.68 8.08 -0.11
C LEU A 51 -14.17 6.66 0.16
N ASP A 52 -15.30 6.27 -0.42
CA ASP A 52 -15.89 4.95 -0.18
C ASP A 52 -15.02 3.87 -0.82
N ALA A 53 -14.48 4.14 -2.02
CA ALA A 53 -13.60 3.22 -2.71
C ALA A 53 -12.25 3.00 -2.01
N ILE A 54 -11.69 4.04 -1.37
CA ILE A 54 -10.38 3.90 -0.68
C ILE A 54 -10.49 3.37 0.74
N THR A 55 -11.62 3.55 1.42
CA THR A 55 -11.79 3.19 2.84
C THR A 55 -11.25 1.78 3.17
N PRO A 56 -11.56 0.72 2.38
CA PRO A 56 -11.04 -0.62 2.63
C PRO A 56 -9.50 -0.72 2.67
N ALA A 57 -8.78 0.08 1.89
CA ALA A 57 -7.31 0.06 1.84
C ALA A 57 -6.66 0.66 3.09
N PHE A 58 -7.34 1.61 3.73
CA PHE A 58 -6.88 2.32 4.93
C PHE A 58 -7.19 1.58 6.24
N GLU A 59 -8.07 0.57 6.20
CA GLU A 59 -8.44 -0.19 7.39
C GLU A 59 -7.23 -0.89 8.01
N ARG A 60 -7.10 -0.74 9.34
CA ARG A 60 -6.09 -1.40 10.18
C ARG A 60 -4.63 -1.01 9.86
N GLN A 61 -4.38 -0.01 9.04
CA GLN A 61 -3.04 0.51 8.74
C GLN A 61 -2.50 1.32 9.92
N GLU A 62 -1.19 1.23 10.17
CA GLU A 62 -0.53 1.97 11.25
C GLU A 62 0.22 3.21 10.71
N VAL A 63 0.66 3.15 9.46
CA VAL A 63 1.35 4.24 8.76
C VAL A 63 0.85 4.30 7.32
N ILE A 64 0.73 5.51 6.80
CA ILE A 64 0.39 5.79 5.40
C ILE A 64 1.55 6.57 4.79
N VAL A 65 1.98 6.20 3.58
CA VAL A 65 3.08 6.84 2.81
C VAL A 65 2.59 7.24 1.43
#